data_AF-A0A7C6DTF9-F1
#
_entry.id   AF-A0A7C6DTF9-F1
#
_cell.length_a   1.000
_cell.length_b   1.000
_cell.length_c   1.000
_cell.angle_alpha   90.00
_cell.angle_beta   90.00
_cell.angle_gamma   90.00
#
_symmetry.space_group_name_H-M   'P 1'
#
loop_
_entity.id
_entity.type
_entity.pdbx_description
1 polymer ?
#
loop_
_entity_poly.entity_id
_entity_poly.type
_entity_poly.pdbx_seq_one_letter_code
_entity_poly.pdbx_strand_id
1 'polypeptide(L)'
;MEKENYEKIILDILNKDEALSKEFIMFSNALLDAAGFSDFPLSLKSKMVMDISMRLKSYLVLRMLDRLPPEAFKELDEFIERLENSEEIQNEDQLNKFKNFYKEFWFKYIPDFNDFIANSIKDFANLFLKGPKSNT
;
A
#
# COMPACT_ATOMS: atom_id res chain seq x y z
N MET A 1 5.38 0.74 -19.49
CA MET A 1 4.44 -0.18 -18.82
C MET A 1 3.22 0.63 -18.35
N GLU A 2 2.01 0.05 -18.26
CA GLU A 2 0.82 0.79 -17.80
C GLU A 2 0.81 0.97 -16.28
N LYS A 3 0.16 2.03 -15.76
CA LYS A 3 0.13 2.36 -14.32
C LYS A 3 -0.37 1.19 -13.45
N GLU A 4 -1.38 0.49 -13.95
CA GLU A 4 -2.01 -0.67 -13.29
C GLU A 4 -1.03 -1.85 -13.12
N ASN A 5 -0.07 -2.00 -14.03
CA ASN A 5 0.95 -3.04 -13.93
C ASN A 5 1.95 -2.73 -12.82
N TYR A 6 2.37 -1.47 -12.66
CA TYR A 6 3.21 -1.06 -11.53
C TYR A 6 2.49 -1.27 -10.19
N GLU A 7 1.22 -0.88 -10.11
CA GLU A 7 0.41 -1.08 -8.91
C GLU A 7 0.41 -2.55 -8.49
N LYS A 8 0.09 -3.45 -9.41
CA LYS A 8 0.05 -4.89 -9.14
C LYS A 8 1.38 -5.42 -8.61
N ILE A 9 2.47 -5.10 -9.29
CA ILE A 9 3.81 -5.59 -8.92
C ILE A 9 4.18 -5.09 -7.52
N ILE A 10 4.01 -3.79 -7.27
CA ILE A 10 4.28 -3.18 -5.97
C ILE A 10 3.42 -3.81 -4.88
N LEU A 11 2.13 -4.07 -5.13
CA LEU A 11 1.25 -4.73 -4.17
C LEU A 11 1.69 -6.16 -3.85
N ASP A 12 2.09 -6.94 -4.87
CA ASP A 12 2.58 -8.31 -4.69
C ASP A 12 3.81 -8.35 -3.79
N ILE A 13 4.69 -7.36 -3.94
CA ILE A 13 5.85 -7.18 -3.06
C ILE A 13 5.40 -6.85 -1.64
N LEU A 14 4.56 -5.81 -1.46
CA LEU A 14 4.12 -5.38 -0.12
C LEU A 14 3.37 -6.48 0.63
N ASN A 15 2.69 -7.38 -0.10
CA ASN A 15 2.02 -8.54 0.46
C ASN A 15 2.96 -9.64 0.97
N LYS A 16 4.22 -9.66 0.50
CA LYS A 16 5.26 -10.56 1.04
C LYS A 16 5.88 -10.04 2.34
N ASP A 17 5.59 -8.80 2.74
CA ASP A 17 6.01 -8.23 4.02
C ASP A 17 4.95 -8.48 5.11
N GLU A 18 5.22 -9.46 5.97
CA GLU A 18 4.33 -9.84 7.07
C GLU A 18 4.16 -8.73 8.11
N ALA A 19 5.24 -8.00 8.42
CA ALA A 19 5.21 -6.94 9.43
C ALA A 19 4.32 -5.78 8.97
N LEU A 20 4.52 -5.34 7.73
CA LEU A 20 3.71 -4.28 7.14
C LEU A 20 2.25 -4.72 6.98
N SER A 21 2.01 -5.97 6.59
CA SER A 21 0.65 -6.52 6.48
C SER A 21 -0.08 -6.52 7.82
N LYS A 22 0.61 -6.80 8.93
CA LYS A 22 0.04 -6.72 10.28
C LYS A 22 -0.37 -5.31 10.67
N GLU A 23 0.44 -4.30 10.36
CA GLU A 23 0.12 -2.89 10.64
C GLU A 23 -1.15 -2.45 9.91
N PHE A 24 -1.28 -2.79 8.63
CA PHE A 24 -2.48 -2.49 7.85
C PHE A 24 -3.74 -3.18 8.40
N ILE A 25 -3.62 -4.43 8.86
CA ILE A 25 -4.72 -5.15 9.51
C ILE A 25 -5.11 -4.47 10.82
N MET A 26 -4.15 -4.09 11.66
CA MET A 26 -4.41 -3.40 12.93
C MET A 26 -5.12 -2.05 12.71
N PHE A 27 -4.64 -1.25 11.76
CA PHE A 27 -5.27 0.01 11.38
C PHE A 27 -6.71 -0.22 10.87
N SER A 28 -6.90 -1.20 9.99
CA SER A 28 -8.22 -1.50 9.40
C SER A 28 -9.22 -1.96 10.47
N ASN A 29 -8.77 -2.72 11.45
CA ASN A 29 -9.60 -3.10 12.60
C ASN A 29 -10.00 -1.88 13.44
N ALA A 30 -9.05 -0.99 13.76
CA ALA A 30 -9.36 0.25 14.48
C ALA A 30 -10.32 1.16 13.71
N LEU A 31 -10.20 1.21 12.38
CA LEU A 31 -11.08 1.98 11.51
C LEU A 31 -12.51 1.43 11.51
N LEU A 32 -12.68 0.11 11.52
CA LEU A 32 -14.00 -0.53 11.68
C LEU A 32 -14.62 -0.25 13.04
N ASP A 33 -13.82 -0.31 14.11
CA ASP A 33 -14.29 0.01 15.46
C ASP A 33 -14.77 1.47 15.55
N ALA A 34 -14.00 2.40 14.97
CA ALA A 34 -14.36 3.81 14.89
C ALA A 34 -15.62 4.08 14.05
N ALA A 35 -15.91 3.23 13.06
CA ALA A 35 -17.11 3.29 12.25
C ALA A 35 -18.33 2.61 12.91
N GLY A 36 -18.20 2.07 14.13
CA GLY A 36 -19.30 1.46 14.88
C GLY A 36 -19.53 -0.02 14.56
N PHE A 37 -18.59 -0.71 13.92
CA PHE A 37 -18.69 -2.14 13.59
C PHE A 37 -18.09 -3.06 14.67
N SER A 38 -17.87 -2.55 15.88
CA SER A 38 -17.20 -3.27 16.97
C SER A 38 -17.89 -4.59 17.34
N ASP A 39 -19.23 -4.62 17.30
CA ASP A 39 -20.06 -5.74 17.74
C ASP A 39 -20.39 -6.77 16.64
N PHE A 40 -19.79 -6.61 15.45
CA PHE A 40 -20.02 -7.55 14.36
C PHE A 40 -19.45 -8.95 14.68
N PRO A 41 -20.08 -10.02 14.17
CA PRO A 41 -19.55 -11.37 14.32
C PRO A 41 -18.09 -11.44 13.85
N LEU A 42 -17.23 -12.10 14.63
CA LEU A 42 -15.78 -12.11 14.38
C LEU A 42 -15.42 -12.54 12.95
N SER A 43 -16.12 -13.55 12.41
CA SER A 43 -15.90 -14.03 11.04
C SER A 43 -16.22 -12.99 9.96
N LEU A 44 -17.22 -12.14 10.19
CA LEU A 44 -17.57 -11.04 9.30
C LEU A 44 -16.58 -9.89 9.46
N LYS A 45 -16.25 -9.53 10.71
CA LYS A 45 -15.28 -8.48 11.02
C LYS A 45 -13.92 -8.78 10.40
N SER A 46 -13.41 -10.00 10.55
CA SER A 46 -12.14 -10.41 9.94
C SER A 46 -12.14 -10.27 8.42
N LYS A 47 -13.25 -10.61 7.73
CA LYS A 47 -13.35 -10.42 6.28
C LYS A 47 -13.32 -8.93 5.89
N MET A 48 -14.04 -8.08 6.63
CA MET A 48 -14.05 -6.64 6.41
C MET A 48 -12.68 -6.02 6.67
N VAL A 49 -11.98 -6.44 7.74
CA VAL A 49 -10.61 -5.99 8.04
C VAL A 49 -9.68 -6.31 6.87
N MET A 50 -9.74 -7.53 6.34
CA MET A 50 -8.90 -7.93 5.20
C MET A 50 -9.23 -7.09 3.95
N ASP A 51 -10.50 -6.90 3.61
CA ASP A 51 -10.92 -6.06 2.47
C ASP A 51 -10.42 -4.61 2.61
N ILE A 52 -10.64 -3.99 3.77
CA ILE A 52 -10.19 -2.62 4.04
C ILE A 52 -8.66 -2.52 3.97
N SER A 53 -7.94 -3.52 4.50
CA SER A 53 -6.48 -3.53 4.46
C SER A 53 -5.94 -3.59 3.03
N MET A 54 -6.57 -4.38 2.16
CA MET A 54 -6.19 -4.47 0.74
C MET A 54 -6.49 -3.16 0.01
N ARG A 55 -7.66 -2.56 0.26
CA ARG A 55 -8.04 -1.26 -0.33
C ARG A 55 -7.11 -0.14 0.12
N LEU A 56 -6.71 -0.12 1.39
CA LEU A 56 -5.75 0.87 1.90
C LEU A 56 -4.38 0.71 1.23
N LYS A 57 -3.87 -0.52 1.09
CA LYS A 57 -2.61 -0.80 0.37
C LYS A 57 -2.66 -0.27 -1.07
N SER A 58 -3.68 -0.66 -1.83
CA SER A 58 -3.88 -0.20 -3.23
C SER A 58 -4.00 1.33 -3.29
N TYR A 59 -4.79 1.94 -2.41
CA TYR A 59 -4.93 3.39 -2.33
C TYR A 59 -3.57 4.10 -2.12
N LEU A 60 -2.75 3.61 -1.19
CA LEU A 60 -1.41 4.18 -0.94
C LEU A 60 -0.49 4.02 -2.15
N VAL A 61 -0.48 2.84 -2.78
CA VAL A 61 0.35 2.59 -3.97
C VAL A 61 -0.04 3.51 -5.13
N LEU A 62 -1.34 3.64 -5.40
CA LEU A 62 -1.82 4.55 -6.44
C LEU A 62 -1.43 6.00 -6.18
N ARG A 63 -1.59 6.46 -4.94
CA ARG A 63 -1.21 7.81 -4.51
C ARG A 63 0.30 8.03 -4.66
N MET A 64 1.12 7.05 -4.28
CA MET A 64 2.57 7.12 -4.48
C MET A 64 2.93 7.23 -5.96
N LEU A 65 2.35 6.38 -6.81
CA LEU A 65 2.57 6.41 -8.25
C LEU A 65 2.12 7.73 -8.89
N ASP A 66 1.02 8.33 -8.45
CA ASP A 66 0.55 9.65 -8.93
C ASP A 66 1.52 10.80 -8.63
N ARG A 67 2.38 10.62 -7.64
CA ARG A 67 3.34 11.64 -7.22
C ARG A 67 4.69 11.51 -7.93
N LEU A 68 4.92 10.41 -8.62
CA LEU A 68 6.17 10.17 -9.32
C LEU A 68 6.29 11.06 -10.57
N PRO A 69 7.45 11.71 -10.78
CA PRO A 69 7.72 12.38 -12.03
C PRO A 69 7.99 11.36 -13.16
N PRO A 70 7.84 11.74 -14.45
CA PRO A 70 8.02 10.82 -15.58
C PRO A 70 9.34 10.04 -15.58
N GLU A 71 10.44 10.67 -15.19
CA GLU A 71 11.77 10.05 -15.11
C GLU A 71 11.87 8.92 -14.08
N ALA A 72 11.06 8.98 -13.01
CA ALA A 72 11.06 7.95 -11.97
C ALA A 72 10.48 6.63 -12.50
N PHE A 73 9.57 6.67 -13.48
CA PHE A 73 9.02 5.46 -14.08
C PHE A 73 10.06 4.67 -14.85
N LYS A 74 11.08 5.32 -15.43
CA LYS A 74 12.18 4.62 -16.07
C LYS A 74 13.02 3.83 -15.07
N GLU A 75 13.34 4.43 -13.92
CA GLU A 75 14.07 3.74 -12.86
C GLU A 75 13.23 2.64 -12.21
N LEU A 76 11.90 2.82 -12.15
CA LEU A 76 10.96 1.81 -11.70
C LEU A 76 10.86 0.64 -12.70
N ASP A 77 10.87 0.92 -14.01
CA ASP A 77 10.94 -0.11 -15.07
C ASP A 77 12.22 -0.93 -14.95
N GLU A 78 13.38 -0.29 -14.85
CA GLU A 78 14.67 -0.97 -14.68
C GLU A 78 14.72 -1.79 -13.39
N PHE A 79 14.02 -1.36 -12.34
CA PHE A 79 13.87 -2.12 -11.11
C PHE A 79 12.97 -3.35 -11.28
N ILE A 80 11.82 -3.17 -11.93
CA ILE A 80 10.87 -4.26 -12.19
C ILE A 80 11.48 -5.29 -13.13
N GLU A 81 12.13 -4.87 -14.21
CA GLU A 81 12.83 -5.79 -15.12
C GLU A 81 13.91 -6.59 -14.38
N ARG A 82 14.65 -5.97 -13.46
CA ARG A 82 15.60 -6.69 -12.61
C ARG A 82 14.89 -7.72 -11.74
N LEU A 83 13.68 -7.46 -11.26
CA LEU A 83 12.93 -8.40 -10.44
C LEU A 83 12.35 -9.55 -11.24
N GLU A 84 11.74 -9.27 -12.39
CA GLU A 84 11.13 -10.27 -13.26
C GLU A 84 12.17 -11.21 -13.89
N ASN A 85 13.34 -10.69 -14.26
CA ASN A 85 14.43 -11.49 -14.81
C ASN A 85 15.24 -12.22 -13.74
N SER A 86 15.07 -11.82 -12.47
CA SER A 86 15.65 -12.54 -11.36
C SER A 86 14.68 -13.65 -10.97
N GLU A 87 15.08 -14.91 -11.07
CA GLU A 87 14.35 -16.04 -10.46
C GLU A 87 14.33 -15.93 -8.91
N GLU A 88 14.67 -14.77 -8.33
CA GLU A 88 15.45 -14.55 -7.12
C GLU A 88 14.75 -13.64 -6.10
N ILE A 89 13.44 -13.78 -5.90
CA ILE A 89 12.89 -13.52 -4.56
C ILE A 89 12.66 -14.87 -3.92
N GLN A 90 13.75 -15.64 -3.76
CA GLN A 90 13.71 -16.95 -3.11
C GLN A 90 14.23 -16.90 -1.67
N ASN A 91 14.97 -15.85 -1.29
CA ASN A 91 15.54 -15.72 0.05
C ASN A 91 15.34 -14.32 0.65
N GLU A 92 15.52 -14.26 1.97
CA GLU A 92 15.30 -13.07 2.80
C GLU A 92 16.28 -11.93 2.48
N ASP A 93 17.51 -12.25 2.08
CA ASP A 93 18.54 -11.27 1.71
C ASP A 93 18.19 -10.49 0.44
N GLN A 94 17.66 -11.17 -0.57
CA GLN A 94 17.18 -10.54 -1.81
C GLN A 94 15.94 -9.69 -1.55
N LEU A 95 15.02 -10.17 -0.71
CA LEU A 95 13.85 -9.40 -0.27
C LEU A 95 14.30 -8.13 0.50
N ASN A 96 15.34 -8.21 1.32
CA ASN A 96 15.89 -7.05 2.04
C ASN A 96 16.56 -6.04 1.11
N LYS A 97 17.32 -6.49 0.11
CA LYS A 97 17.89 -5.61 -0.93
C LYS A 97 16.78 -4.90 -1.71
N PHE A 98 15.73 -5.64 -2.06
CA PHE A 98 14.53 -5.08 -2.68
C PHE A 98 13.91 -4.00 -1.77
N LYS A 99 13.69 -4.30 -0.48
CA LYS A 99 13.06 -3.36 0.47
C LYS A 99 13.86 -2.08 0.60
N ASN A 100 15.19 -2.19 0.63
CA ASN A 100 16.09 -1.05 0.69
C ASN A 100 16.01 -0.20 -0.58
N PHE A 101 16.08 -0.81 -1.77
CA PHE A 101 15.91 -0.08 -3.03
C PHE A 101 14.54 0.60 -3.10
N TYR A 102 13.48 -0.13 -2.77
CA TYR A 102 12.11 0.39 -2.76
C TYR A 102 12.01 1.61 -1.84
N LYS A 103 12.54 1.51 -0.62
CA LYS A 103 12.58 2.62 0.33
C LYS A 103 13.35 3.81 -0.23
N GLU A 104 14.57 3.60 -0.72
CA GLU A 104 15.41 4.65 -1.30
C GLU A 104 14.74 5.33 -2.50
N PHE A 105 14.10 4.57 -3.37
CA PHE A 105 13.35 5.06 -4.52
C PHE A 105 12.24 6.03 -4.09
N TRP A 106 11.43 5.66 -3.10
CA TRP A 106 10.36 6.55 -2.63
C TRP A 106 10.90 7.79 -1.93
N PHE A 107 11.93 7.68 -1.09
CA PHE A 107 12.52 8.85 -0.44
C PHE A 107 13.20 9.81 -1.44
N LYS A 108 13.71 9.27 -2.56
CA LYS A 108 14.30 10.07 -3.63
C LYS A 108 13.26 10.93 -4.36
N TYR A 109 12.12 10.34 -4.73
CA TYR A 109 11.10 11.02 -5.55
C TYR A 109 9.95 11.63 -4.75
N ILE A 110 9.78 11.22 -3.50
CA ILE A 110 8.82 11.76 -2.55
C ILE A 110 9.59 12.18 -1.28
N PRO A 111 10.23 13.37 -1.27
CA PRO A 111 11.09 13.80 -0.16
C PRO A 111 10.37 13.89 1.19
N ASP A 112 9.06 14.13 1.17
CA ASP A 112 8.15 14.17 2.30
C ASP A 112 7.41 12.83 2.51
N PHE A 113 8.03 11.70 2.14
CA PHE A 113 7.42 10.37 2.10
C PHE A 113 6.61 10.01 3.35
N ASN A 114 7.18 10.21 4.55
CA ASN A 114 6.50 9.85 5.79
C ASN A 114 5.22 10.67 6.03
N ASP A 115 5.29 11.98 5.81
CA ASP A 115 4.13 12.88 5.95
C ASP A 115 3.09 12.58 4.87
N PHE A 116 3.54 12.26 3.66
CA PHE A 116 2.68 11.85 2.55
C PHE A 116 1.88 10.58 2.87
N ILE A 117 2.54 9.56 3.41
CA ILE A 117 1.88 8.31 3.82
C ILE A 117 0.90 8.59 4.96
N ALA A 118 1.31 9.33 6.00
CA ALA A 118 0.45 9.67 7.12
C ALA A 118 -0.81 10.44 6.68
N ASN A 119 -0.65 11.43 5.80
CA ASN A 119 -1.77 12.20 5.25
C ASN A 119 -2.66 11.32 4.35
N SER A 120 -2.09 10.43 3.55
CA SER A 120 -2.87 9.53 2.69
C SER A 120 -3.67 8.51 3.51
N ILE A 121 -3.10 7.97 4.60
CA ILE A 121 -3.84 7.11 5.54
C ILE A 121 -4.99 7.88 6.19
N LYS A 122 -4.76 9.13 6.61
CA LYS A 122 -5.80 10.00 7.18
C LYS A 122 -6.89 10.32 6.17
N ASP A 123 -6.54 10.59 4.92
CA ASP A 123 -7.50 10.81 3.83
C ASP A 123 -8.36 9.57 3.60
N PHE A 124 -7.75 8.38 3.54
CA PHE A 124 -8.46 7.11 3.41
C PHE A 124 -9.44 6.89 4.57
N ALA A 125 -8.98 7.10 5.82
CA ALA A 125 -9.85 7.00 6.99
C ALA A 125 -11.03 7.97 6.90
N ASN A 126 -10.79 9.22 6.50
CA ASN A 126 -11.84 10.21 6.34
C ASN A 126 -12.84 9.82 5.25
N LEU A 127 -12.38 9.29 4.12
CA LEU A 127 -13.23 8.82 3.03
C LEU A 127 -14.09 7.63 3.48
N PHE A 128 -13.49 6.70 4.23
CA PHE A 128 -14.20 5.56 4.79
C PHE A 128 -15.27 5.97 5.81
N LEU A 129 -14.91 6.85 6.76
CA LEU A 129 -15.79 7.27 7.86
C LEU A 129 -16.88 8.25 7.44
N LYS A 130 -16.65 9.09 6.42
CA LYS A 130 -17.66 10.07 5.98
C LYS A 130 -18.74 9.46 5.09
N GLY A 131 -18.53 8.23 4.57
CA GLY A 131 -19.41 7.61 3.58
C GLY A 131 -19.52 8.44 2.28
N PRO A 132 -20.17 7.93 1.22
CA PRO A 132 -20.60 8.78 0.13
C PRO A 132 -21.53 9.84 0.72
N LYS A 133 -21.15 11.12 0.62
CA LYS A 133 -22.07 12.21 0.97
C LYS A 133 -23.35 12.02 0.14
N SER A 134 -24.44 11.65 0.80
CA SER A 134 -25.77 11.88 0.28
C SER A 134 -25.89 13.38 0.10
N ASN A 135 -25.83 13.84 -1.15
CA ASN A 135 -26.36 15.14 -1.50
C ASN A 135 -27.89 15.04 -1.33
N THR A 136 -28.37 15.36 -0.13
CA THR A 136 -29.79 15.65 0.15
C THR A 136 -29.90 17.06 0.65
#